data_AF-A4H1X4-F1
#
_entry.id   AF-A4H1X4-F1
#
_cell.length_a   1.000
_cell.length_b   1.000
_cell.length_c   1.000
_cell.angle_alpha   90.00
_cell.angle_beta   90.00
_cell.angle_gamma   90.00
#
_symmetry.space_group_name_H-M   'P 1'
#
loop_
_entity.id
_entity.type
_entity.pdbx_description
1 polymer ?
#
loop_
_entity_poly.entity_id
_entity_poly.type
_entity_poly.pdbx_seq_one_letter_code
_entity_poly.pdbx_strand_id
1 'polypeptide(L)'
;PKWVFARAFCLVLMMGSAMSSKELLTKMTGGFTKVVDHCKTELNVGDHIMQDMYNFWREEYQLVNRDLGCMIMCMTAKLDLVGDDQKMHHGKAEEFAKSHGADDALAKQLVGLIHGCETQHQAIEDHCSRTLEVAKCFRTKIHELKWAPSMEVIMEEIMTAA
;
A
#
# COMPACT_ATOMS: atom_id res chain seq x y z
N PRO A 1 46.04 19.71 -3.23
CA PRO A 1 44.94 20.20 -4.10
C PRO A 1 44.22 19.10 -4.91
N LYS A 2 44.94 18.23 -5.65
CA LYS A 2 44.33 17.22 -6.55
C LYS A 2 43.50 16.11 -5.87
N TRP A 3 43.78 15.83 -4.59
CA TRP A 3 43.11 14.77 -3.81
C TRP A 3 41.78 15.20 -3.16
N VAL A 4 41.54 16.51 -3.04
CA VAL A 4 40.28 17.04 -2.48
C VAL A 4 39.15 16.95 -3.50
N PHE A 5 39.44 17.25 -4.76
CA PHE A 5 38.48 17.12 -5.87
C PHE A 5 38.07 15.67 -6.12
N ALA A 6 39.00 14.71 -6.00
CA ALA A 6 38.70 13.29 -6.13
C ALA A 6 37.75 12.76 -5.03
N ARG A 7 37.89 13.26 -3.79
CA ARG A 7 37.00 12.91 -2.67
C ARG A 7 35.60 13.52 -2.80
N ALA A 8 35.52 14.76 -3.29
CA ALA A 8 34.23 15.41 -3.56
C ALA A 8 33.49 14.72 -4.72
N PHE A 9 34.20 14.26 -5.75
CA PHE A 9 33.60 13.58 -6.91
C PHE A 9 33.02 12.20 -6.57
N CYS A 10 33.65 11.44 -5.66
CA CYS A 10 33.10 10.15 -5.21
C CYS A 10 31.85 10.27 -4.33
N LEU A 11 31.67 11.38 -3.59
CA LEU A 11 30.48 11.58 -2.76
C LEU A 11 29.22 11.89 -3.60
N VAL A 12 29.38 12.54 -4.75
CA VAL A 12 28.26 12.84 -5.67
C VAL A 12 27.77 11.57 -6.40
N LEU A 13 28.65 10.60 -6.65
CA LEU A 13 28.32 9.36 -7.36
C LEU A 13 27.58 8.31 -6.49
N MET A 14 27.50 8.50 -5.17
CA MET A 14 26.74 7.62 -4.27
C MET A 14 25.34 8.14 -3.91
N MET A 15 24.87 9.20 -4.56
CA MET A 15 23.44 9.55 -4.55
C MET A 15 22.69 8.57 -5.45
N GLY A 16 22.59 7.31 -5.02
CA GLY A 16 21.56 6.42 -5.53
C GLY A 16 20.20 7.08 -5.28
N SER A 17 19.34 7.07 -6.29
CA SER A 17 17.98 7.59 -6.20
C SER A 17 17.20 6.77 -5.17
N ALA A 18 17.23 7.19 -3.90
CA ALA A 18 16.37 6.64 -2.88
C ALA A 18 14.93 7.04 -3.22
N MET A 19 14.08 6.04 -3.50
CA MET A 19 12.67 6.26 -3.75
C MET A 19 12.01 6.84 -2.49
N SER A 20 11.17 7.86 -2.66
CA SER A 20 10.42 8.39 -1.52
C SER A 20 9.33 7.41 -1.08
N SER A 21 9.01 7.35 0.22
CA SER A 21 7.93 6.48 0.72
C SER A 21 6.56 6.81 0.10
N LYS A 22 6.35 8.08 -0.27
CA LYS A 22 5.15 8.51 -1.00
C LYS A 22 5.12 7.92 -2.42
N GLU A 23 6.23 7.98 -3.14
CA GLU A 23 6.35 7.37 -4.46
C GLU A 23 6.16 5.86 -4.41
N LEU A 24 6.73 5.17 -3.40
CA LEU A 24 6.50 3.75 -3.18
C LEU A 24 5.00 3.45 -3.01
N LEU A 25 4.30 4.17 -2.14
CA LEU A 25 2.87 3.94 -1.90
C LEU A 25 2.01 4.27 -3.13
N THR A 26 2.39 5.26 -3.93
CA THR A 26 1.77 5.51 -5.23
C THR A 26 1.89 4.28 -6.13
N LYS A 27 3.10 3.76 -6.33
CA LYS A 27 3.36 2.58 -7.18
C LYS A 27 2.64 1.33 -6.67
N MET A 28 2.69 1.10 -5.36
CA MET A 28 1.96 0.00 -4.74
C MET A 28 0.45 0.14 -4.94
N THR A 29 -0.11 1.35 -4.76
CA THR A 29 -1.54 1.61 -5.02
C THR A 29 -1.89 1.29 -6.49
N GLY A 30 -1.02 1.66 -7.44
CA GLY A 30 -1.15 1.26 -8.85
C GLY A 30 -1.05 -0.25 -9.09
N GLY A 31 -0.21 -0.96 -8.33
CA GLY A 31 -0.17 -2.43 -8.35
C GLY A 31 -1.50 -3.05 -7.91
N PHE A 32 -2.10 -2.50 -6.85
CA PHE A 32 -3.42 -2.89 -6.37
C PHE A 32 -4.54 -2.60 -7.39
N THR A 33 -4.48 -1.49 -8.14
CA THR A 33 -5.54 -1.17 -9.11
C THR A 33 -5.64 -2.17 -10.26
N LYS A 34 -4.56 -2.90 -10.58
CA LYS A 34 -4.55 -3.93 -11.65
C LYS A 34 -5.52 -5.09 -11.41
N VAL A 35 -5.90 -5.35 -10.15
CA VAL A 35 -6.78 -6.47 -9.79
C VAL A 35 -8.19 -6.02 -9.39
N VAL A 36 -8.46 -4.71 -9.43
CA VAL A 36 -9.75 -4.13 -9.02
C VAL A 36 -10.90 -4.65 -9.87
N ASP A 37 -10.79 -4.66 -11.20
CA ASP A 37 -11.91 -5.10 -12.05
C ASP A 37 -12.25 -6.58 -11.86
N HIS A 38 -11.23 -7.41 -11.60
CA HIS A 38 -11.42 -8.82 -11.28
C HIS A 38 -12.21 -8.99 -9.99
N CYS A 39 -11.80 -8.32 -8.92
CA CYS A 39 -12.46 -8.39 -7.63
C CYS A 39 -13.85 -7.73 -7.63
N LYS A 40 -14.04 -6.64 -8.39
CA LYS A 40 -15.35 -6.00 -8.58
C LYS A 40 -16.34 -6.98 -9.17
N THR A 41 -15.93 -7.69 -10.22
CA THR A 41 -16.74 -8.67 -10.93
C THR A 41 -17.02 -9.89 -10.06
N GLU A 42 -15.99 -10.42 -9.40
CA GLU A 42 -16.09 -11.63 -8.56
C GLU A 42 -17.00 -11.43 -7.35
N LEU A 43 -16.91 -10.27 -6.70
CA LEU A 43 -17.73 -9.93 -5.53
C LEU A 43 -19.08 -9.31 -5.90
N ASN A 44 -19.32 -9.00 -7.18
CA ASN A 44 -20.51 -8.30 -7.67
C ASN A 44 -20.84 -7.02 -6.87
N VAL A 45 -19.80 -6.22 -6.58
CA VAL A 45 -19.94 -4.98 -5.79
C VAL A 45 -20.38 -3.80 -6.66
N GLY A 46 -21.25 -2.96 -6.09
CA GLY A 46 -21.77 -1.76 -6.76
C GLY A 46 -20.76 -0.61 -6.81
N ASP A 47 -21.08 0.42 -7.59
CA ASP A 47 -20.20 1.58 -7.83
C ASP A 47 -19.91 2.41 -6.57
N HIS A 48 -20.70 2.28 -5.51
CA HIS A 48 -20.46 2.94 -4.23
C HIS A 48 -19.15 2.45 -3.56
N ILE A 49 -18.74 1.20 -3.78
CA ILE A 49 -17.43 0.70 -3.30
C ILE A 49 -16.28 1.29 -4.11
N MET A 50 -16.51 1.58 -5.39
CA MET A 50 -15.52 2.27 -6.21
C MET A 50 -15.28 3.70 -5.70
N GLN A 51 -16.32 4.38 -5.22
CA GLN A 51 -16.17 5.67 -4.57
C GLN A 51 -15.32 5.57 -3.29
N ASP A 52 -15.49 4.53 -2.48
CA ASP A 52 -14.64 4.29 -1.31
C ASP A 52 -13.17 4.09 -1.71
N MET A 53 -12.91 3.30 -2.75
CA MET A 53 -11.56 3.09 -3.31
C MET A 53 -10.92 4.40 -3.80
N TYR A 54 -11.67 5.23 -4.54
CA TYR A 54 -11.20 6.54 -5.01
C TYR A 54 -10.99 7.56 -3.90
N ASN A 55 -11.55 7.34 -2.71
CA ASN A 55 -11.38 8.23 -1.58
C ASN A 55 -10.57 7.60 -0.45
N PHE A 56 -9.96 6.43 -0.69
CA PHE A 56 -9.25 5.66 0.32
C PHE A 56 -8.21 6.53 1.04
N TRP A 57 -7.37 7.24 0.29
CA TRP A 57 -6.31 8.11 0.82
C TRP A 57 -6.77 9.53 1.22
N ARG A 58 -8.08 9.83 1.17
CA ARG A 58 -8.58 11.12 1.67
C ARG A 58 -8.81 11.03 3.18
N GLU A 59 -8.03 11.79 3.93
CA GLU A 59 -8.00 11.72 5.39
C GLU A 59 -9.38 11.98 6.04
N GLU A 60 -10.12 12.96 5.51
CA GLU A 60 -11.46 13.33 6.02
C GLU A 60 -12.57 12.35 5.59
N TYR A 61 -12.31 11.48 4.60
CA TYR A 61 -13.31 10.56 4.07
C TYR A 61 -13.50 9.35 4.97
N GLN A 62 -14.76 9.05 5.32
CA GLN A 62 -15.10 7.96 6.23
C GLN A 62 -15.30 6.65 5.47
N LEU A 63 -14.42 5.67 5.71
CA LEU A 63 -14.54 4.32 5.17
C LEU A 63 -15.34 3.46 6.16
N VAL A 64 -16.64 3.32 5.91
CA VAL A 64 -17.55 2.59 6.82
C VAL A 64 -18.16 1.34 6.18
N ASN A 65 -17.99 1.16 4.87
CA ASN A 65 -18.62 0.07 4.16
C ASN A 65 -17.83 -1.24 4.32
N ARG A 66 -18.46 -2.26 4.90
CA ARG A 66 -17.88 -3.60 5.07
C ARG A 66 -17.38 -4.18 3.73
N ASP A 67 -18.09 -3.93 2.64
CA ASP A 67 -17.76 -4.52 1.34
C ASP A 67 -16.46 -3.96 0.75
N LEU A 68 -16.03 -2.76 1.17
CA LEU A 68 -14.67 -2.28 0.90
C LEU A 68 -13.62 -3.20 1.53
N GLY A 69 -13.88 -3.70 2.74
CA GLY A 69 -13.02 -4.67 3.40
C GLY A 69 -12.93 -5.99 2.62
N CYS A 70 -14.06 -6.49 2.10
CA CYS A 70 -14.06 -7.66 1.22
C CYS A 70 -13.28 -7.39 -0.07
N MET A 71 -13.42 -6.19 -0.64
CA MET A 71 -12.73 -5.76 -1.84
C MET A 71 -11.20 -5.77 -1.64
N ILE A 72 -10.71 -5.16 -0.55
CA ILE A 72 -9.29 -5.16 -0.18
C ILE A 72 -8.79 -6.58 0.03
N MET A 73 -9.55 -7.42 0.74
CA MET A 73 -9.19 -8.81 0.98
C MET A 73 -9.04 -9.60 -0.34
N CYS A 74 -10.00 -9.45 -1.26
CA CYS A 74 -9.90 -10.05 -2.59
C CYS A 74 -8.65 -9.57 -3.33
N MET A 75 -8.37 -8.27 -3.34
CA MET A 75 -7.21 -7.71 -4.01
C MET A 75 -5.90 -8.26 -3.42
N THR A 76 -5.79 -8.34 -2.10
CA THR A 76 -4.63 -8.95 -1.44
C THR A 76 -4.47 -10.44 -1.77
N ALA A 77 -5.56 -11.18 -1.94
CA ALA A 77 -5.51 -12.58 -2.36
C ALA A 77 -5.07 -12.73 -3.83
N LYS A 78 -5.56 -11.90 -4.74
CA LYS A 78 -5.14 -11.91 -6.16
C LYS A 78 -3.66 -11.53 -6.35
N LEU A 79 -3.12 -10.73 -5.43
CA LEU A 79 -1.71 -10.36 -5.37
C LEU A 79 -0.86 -11.35 -4.55
N ASP A 80 -1.46 -12.44 -4.07
CA ASP A 80 -0.78 -13.47 -3.27
C ASP A 80 -0.15 -12.91 -1.98
N LEU A 81 -0.80 -11.95 -1.33
CA LEU A 81 -0.30 -11.26 -0.14
C LEU A 81 -0.85 -11.80 1.18
N VAL A 82 -1.77 -12.77 1.13
CA VAL A 82 -2.38 -13.39 2.30
C VAL A 82 -2.02 -14.87 2.38
N GLY A 83 -1.86 -15.38 3.61
CA GLY A 83 -1.67 -16.80 3.88
C GLY A 83 -2.98 -17.55 4.06
N ASP A 84 -2.88 -18.86 4.32
CA ASP A 84 -4.02 -19.75 4.53
C ASP A 84 -4.88 -19.37 5.75
N ASP A 85 -4.31 -18.63 6.70
CA ASP A 85 -4.98 -18.11 7.89
C ASP A 85 -5.71 -16.77 7.66
N GLN A 86 -5.76 -16.30 6.39
CA GLN A 86 -6.32 -15.02 5.98
C GLN A 86 -5.66 -13.82 6.67
N LYS A 87 -4.40 -13.96 7.08
CA LYS A 87 -3.53 -12.86 7.51
C LYS A 87 -2.51 -12.55 6.44
N MET A 88 -1.90 -11.37 6.53
CA MET A 88 -0.83 -10.99 5.62
C MET A 88 0.35 -11.96 5.68
N HIS A 89 0.77 -12.45 4.52
CA HIS A 89 2.01 -13.20 4.42
C HIS A 89 3.18 -12.22 4.36
N HIS A 90 3.84 -11.99 5.50
CA HIS A 90 4.89 -10.96 5.63
C HIS A 90 5.99 -11.04 4.55
N GLY A 91 6.48 -12.24 4.22
CA GLY A 91 7.51 -12.42 3.18
C GLY A 91 7.07 -11.93 1.80
N LYS A 92 5.91 -12.37 1.32
CA LYS A 92 5.31 -11.94 0.05
C LYS A 92 4.96 -10.44 0.07
N ALA A 93 4.52 -9.90 1.21
CA ALA A 93 4.26 -8.47 1.35
C ALA A 93 5.55 -7.63 1.26
N GLU A 94 6.65 -8.08 1.86
CA GLU A 94 7.96 -7.45 1.69
C GLU A 94 8.44 -7.52 0.23
N GLU A 95 8.30 -8.68 -0.41
CA GLU A 95 8.66 -8.87 -1.83
C GLU A 95 7.82 -7.99 -2.76
N PHE A 96 6.53 -7.84 -2.48
CA PHE A 96 5.64 -6.94 -3.20
C PHE A 96 6.04 -5.47 -3.02
N ALA A 97 6.40 -5.06 -1.80
CA ALA A 97 6.93 -3.70 -1.59
C ALA A 97 8.25 -3.49 -2.38
N LYS A 98 9.16 -4.46 -2.36
CA LYS A 98 10.44 -4.39 -3.09
C LYS A 98 10.25 -4.37 -4.60
N SER A 99 9.30 -5.13 -5.14
CA SER A 99 9.00 -5.11 -6.59
C SER A 99 8.46 -3.76 -7.06
N HIS A 100 7.97 -2.92 -6.14
CA HIS A 100 7.55 -1.54 -6.40
C HIS A 100 8.60 -0.49 -6.01
N GLY A 101 9.82 -0.92 -5.65
CA GLY A 101 10.99 -0.05 -5.43
C GLY A 101 11.34 0.25 -3.98
N ALA A 102 10.73 -0.45 -3.01
CA ALA A 102 11.17 -0.37 -1.62
C ALA A 102 12.55 -1.02 -1.44
N ASP A 103 13.40 -0.40 -0.61
CA ASP A 103 14.53 -1.12 -0.04
C ASP A 103 14.09 -2.05 1.11
N ASP A 104 15.02 -2.86 1.63
CA ASP A 104 14.73 -3.82 2.70
C ASP A 104 14.20 -3.15 3.97
N ALA A 105 14.69 -1.95 4.31
CA ALA A 105 14.30 -1.27 5.54
C ALA A 105 12.87 -0.72 5.41
N LEU A 106 12.57 -0.09 4.27
CA LEU A 106 11.26 0.47 3.98
C LEU A 106 10.20 -0.63 3.81
N ALA A 107 10.54 -1.75 3.14
CA ALA A 107 9.64 -2.90 3.02
C ALA A 107 9.28 -3.47 4.39
N LYS A 108 10.27 -3.70 5.26
CA LYS A 108 10.05 -4.18 6.64
C LYS A 108 9.24 -3.20 7.46
N GLN A 109 9.51 -1.90 7.34
CA GLN A 109 8.75 -0.88 8.04
C GLN A 109 7.27 -0.93 7.62
N LEU A 110 6.99 -1.05 6.32
CA LEU A 110 5.63 -1.09 5.79
C LEU A 110 4.86 -2.30 6.31
N VAL A 111 5.45 -3.49 6.21
CA VAL A 111 4.85 -4.74 6.70
C VAL A 111 4.66 -4.69 8.22
N GLY A 112 5.60 -4.10 8.95
CA GLY A 112 5.48 -3.90 10.40
C GLY A 112 4.29 -3.02 10.80
N LEU A 113 3.98 -1.96 10.03
CA LEU A 113 2.80 -1.13 10.27
C LEU A 113 1.51 -1.93 10.11
N ILE A 114 1.43 -2.76 9.06
CA ILE A 114 0.25 -3.58 8.77
C ILE A 114 0.08 -4.65 9.84
N HIS A 115 1.15 -5.35 10.22
CA HIS A 115 1.13 -6.35 11.29
C HIS A 115 0.66 -5.75 12.63
N GLY A 116 1.09 -4.53 12.96
CA GLY A 116 0.59 -3.81 14.12
C GLY A 116 -0.92 -3.57 14.09
N CYS A 117 -1.45 -3.21 12.91
CA CYS A 117 -2.88 -3.04 12.70
C CYS A 117 -3.66 -4.36 12.77
N GLU A 118 -3.14 -5.45 12.19
CA GLU A 118 -3.74 -6.79 12.30
C GLU A 118 -3.87 -7.22 13.76
N THR A 119 -2.80 -7.01 14.55
CA THR A 119 -2.78 -7.36 15.98
C THR A 119 -3.82 -6.58 16.77
N GLN A 120 -3.99 -5.28 16.47
CA GLN A 120 -4.97 -4.42 17.12
C GLN A 120 -6.42 -4.87 16.85
N HIS A 121 -6.69 -5.43 15.67
CA HIS A 121 -8.04 -5.77 15.22
C HIS A 121 -8.31 -7.29 15.14
N GLN A 122 -7.43 -8.12 15.69
CA GLN A 122 -7.50 -9.59 15.59
C GLN A 122 -8.77 -10.21 16.18
N ALA A 123 -9.43 -9.53 17.13
CA ALA A 123 -10.65 -10.01 17.78
C ALA A 123 -11.90 -9.88 16.89
N ILE A 124 -11.82 -9.21 15.74
CA ILE A 124 -12.93 -9.08 14.81
C ILE A 124 -13.07 -10.40 14.04
N GLU A 125 -14.22 -11.07 14.21
CA GLU A 125 -14.51 -12.36 13.59
C GLU A 125 -14.78 -12.25 12.08
N ASP A 126 -15.57 -11.26 11.66
CA ASP A 126 -15.87 -11.04 10.24
C ASP A 126 -14.62 -10.55 9.50
N HIS A 127 -14.14 -11.35 8.55
CA HIS A 127 -12.90 -11.09 7.83
C HIS A 127 -12.93 -9.79 7.03
N CYS A 128 -14.07 -9.42 6.44
CA CYS A 128 -14.19 -8.17 5.69
C CYS A 128 -14.13 -6.96 6.63
N SER A 129 -14.89 -6.97 7.71
CA SER A 129 -14.83 -5.92 8.74
C SER A 129 -13.44 -5.82 9.37
N ARG A 130 -12.79 -6.95 9.66
CA ARG A 130 -11.41 -6.95 10.17
C ARG A 130 -10.46 -6.30 9.17
N THR A 131 -10.54 -6.68 7.90
CA THR A 131 -9.71 -6.13 6.83
C THR A 131 -9.93 -4.63 6.67
N LEU A 132 -11.18 -4.17 6.75
CA LEU A 132 -11.51 -2.74 6.71
C LEU A 132 -10.86 -1.97 7.86
N GLU A 133 -10.97 -2.47 9.10
CA GLU A 133 -10.36 -1.80 10.26
C GLU A 133 -8.82 -1.82 10.20
N VAL A 134 -8.21 -2.92 9.73
CA VAL A 134 -6.77 -2.99 9.48
C VAL A 134 -6.35 -1.96 8.42
N ALA A 135 -7.10 -1.85 7.32
CA ALA A 135 -6.81 -0.88 6.26
C ALA A 135 -6.96 0.56 6.73
N LYS A 136 -7.98 0.88 7.54
CA LYS A 136 -8.15 2.20 8.16
C LYS A 136 -7.01 2.53 9.12
N CYS A 137 -6.63 1.59 9.99
CA CYS A 137 -5.48 1.74 10.88
C CYS A 137 -4.19 2.01 10.10
N PHE A 138 -3.94 1.23 9.04
CA PHE A 138 -2.78 1.41 8.18
C PHE A 138 -2.78 2.78 7.51
N ARG A 139 -3.91 3.16 6.88
CA ARG A 139 -4.12 4.48 6.29
C ARG A 139 -3.79 5.59 7.29
N THR A 140 -4.31 5.54 8.52
CA THR A 140 -4.02 6.54 9.56
C THR A 140 -2.51 6.67 9.82
N LYS A 141 -1.81 5.56 10.02
CA LYS A 141 -0.35 5.57 10.22
C LYS A 141 0.41 6.16 9.04
N ILE A 142 -0.02 5.87 7.82
CA ILE A 142 0.56 6.43 6.60
C ILE A 142 0.35 7.94 6.49
N HIS A 143 -0.81 8.46 6.92
CA HIS A 143 -1.05 9.90 7.02
C HIS A 143 -0.14 10.55 8.08
N GLU A 144 -0.01 9.94 9.27
CA GLU A 144 0.88 10.42 10.35
C GLU A 144 2.35 10.52 9.88
N LEU A 145 2.79 9.56 9.07
CA LEU A 145 4.12 9.54 8.47
C LEU A 145 4.28 10.49 7.27
N LYS A 146 3.19 11.12 6.80
CA LYS A 146 3.12 11.96 5.59
C LYS A 146 3.51 11.21 4.31
N TRP A 147 3.23 9.91 4.28
CA TRP A 147 3.52 9.05 3.14
C TRP A 147 2.31 8.92 2.20
N ALA A 148 1.11 9.30 2.65
CA ALA A 148 -0.12 9.17 1.87
C ALA A 148 0.01 9.89 0.49
N PRO A 149 -0.24 9.18 -0.62
CA PRO A 149 -0.33 9.80 -1.94
C PRO A 149 -1.60 10.65 -2.06
N SER A 150 -1.55 11.70 -2.89
CA SER A 150 -2.77 12.42 -3.28
C SER A 150 -3.47 11.68 -4.41
N MET A 151 -4.79 11.90 -4.54
CA MET A 151 -5.57 11.28 -5.61
C MET A 151 -5.07 11.64 -7.01
N GLU A 152 -4.62 12.87 -7.20
CA GLU A 152 -4.01 13.33 -8.45
C GLU A 152 -2.80 12.47 -8.84
N VAL A 153 -1.90 12.22 -7.89
CA VAL A 153 -0.68 11.44 -8.11
C VAL A 153 -1.00 9.96 -8.39
N ILE A 154 -2.03 9.40 -7.74
CA ILE A 154 -2.48 8.03 -8.02
C ILE A 154 -3.02 7.91 -9.43
N MET A 155 -3.85 8.87 -9.86
CA MET A 155 -4.42 8.86 -11.21
C MET A 155 -3.33 8.97 -12.28
N GLU A 156 -2.34 9.83 -12.06
CA GLU A 156 -1.18 9.95 -12.94
C GLU A 156 -0.43 8.62 -13.06
N GLU A 157 -0.13 7.96 -11.93
CA GLU A 157 0.54 6.65 -11.92
C GLU A 157 -0.25 5.61 -12.71
N ILE A 158 -1.57 5.50 -12.47
CA ILE A 158 -2.43 4.56 -13.18
C ILE A 158 -2.40 4.81 -14.69
N MET A 159 -2.43 6.07 -15.12
CA MET A 159 -2.34 6.43 -16.54
C MET A 159 -0.97 6.11 -17.16
N THR A 160 0.10 6.17 -16.38
CA THR A 160 1.46 5.86 -16.85
C THR A 160 1.79 4.35 -16.81
N ALA A 161 1.08 3.58 -15.98
CA ALA A 161 1.28 2.14 -15.81
C ALA A 161 0.38 1.27 -16.72
N ALA A 162 -0.56 1.90 -17.43
CA ALA A 162 -1.46 1.29 -18.43
C ALA A 162 -0.83 1.29 -19.83
#